data_AF-A0A397SSK7-F1
#
_entry.id   AF-A0A397SSK7-F1
#
_cell.length_a   1.000
_cell.length_b   1.000
_cell.length_c   1.000
_cell.angle_alpha   90.00
_cell.angle_beta   90.00
_cell.angle_gamma   90.00
#
_symmetry.space_group_name_H-M   'P 1'
#
loop_
_entity.id
_entity.type
_entity.pdbx_description
1 polymer ?
#
loop_
_entity_poly.entity_id
_entity_poly.type
_entity_poly.pdbx_seq_one_letter_code
_entity_poly.pdbx_strand_id
1 'polypeptide(L)'
;MRILREFYNKYKKFTPRVVSVSILVAIIALYYESIISILEPIFPPVDWPIFRNLTNTTNLLSRQLSELNIPASSVIIEYRVTSQYLADIITRKELPLDNSNEIAQYLHQLGKQTLNSGEAIERMYSTGNSAIKELGMELGFIIEKIHPYQVLTRQNTTYFAERYGKILNIITNLRDRFKETEDELDELHTLYNGTRHRLANGINDVEIFFEKITPVLNEYYDMEQVKRDLGYLKRIMEKVPDIRKQINYLLSEFNQHRLALIWCRGEWGRLWRRKLVSFEDIETLEIMIQELKSVSKIFKKKDQENVEIRI
;
A
#
# COMPACT_ATOMS: atom_id res chain seq x y z
N MET A 1 18.30 57.95 -13.81
CA MET A 1 17.65 59.26 -13.49
C MET A 1 16.16 59.35 -13.86
N ARG A 2 15.69 58.77 -14.98
CA ARG A 2 14.29 58.90 -15.44
C ARG A 2 13.26 58.25 -14.50
N ILE A 3 13.57 57.08 -13.96
CA ILE A 3 12.70 56.31 -13.03
C ILE A 3 12.46 57.07 -11.71
N LEU A 4 13.52 57.67 -11.14
CA LEU A 4 13.41 58.48 -9.92
C LEU A 4 12.51 59.72 -10.11
N ARG A 5 12.51 60.30 -11.30
CA ARG A 5 11.71 61.49 -11.64
C ARG A 5 10.23 61.14 -11.82
N GLU A 6 9.92 59.97 -12.39
CA GLU A 6 8.54 59.45 -12.49
C GLU A 6 7.98 59.01 -11.14
N PHE A 7 8.82 58.40 -10.29
CA PHE A 7 8.42 58.04 -8.92
C PHE A 7 8.09 59.28 -8.08
N TYR A 8 8.95 60.30 -8.11
CA TYR A 8 8.75 61.54 -7.35
C TYR A 8 7.43 62.26 -7.73
N ASN A 9 7.11 62.32 -9.01
CA ASN A 9 5.88 62.97 -9.47
C ASN A 9 4.60 62.19 -9.10
N LYS A 10 4.67 60.86 -9.00
CA LYS A 10 3.52 60.01 -8.67
C LYS A 10 3.12 60.09 -7.19
N TYR A 11 4.06 60.38 -6.30
CA TYR A 11 3.84 60.37 -4.84
C TYR A 11 3.76 61.76 -4.17
N LYS A 12 3.77 62.84 -4.97
CA LYS A 12 3.66 64.24 -4.49
C LYS A 12 2.41 64.55 -3.64
N LYS A 13 1.35 63.72 -3.74
CA LYS A 13 0.09 63.87 -2.98
C LYS A 13 0.11 63.22 -1.58
N PHE A 14 1.14 62.47 -1.20
CA PHE A 14 1.22 61.85 0.12
C PHE A 14 1.95 62.75 1.10
N THR A 15 1.41 62.89 2.31
CA THR A 15 2.04 63.63 3.41
C THR A 15 3.51 63.20 3.58
N PRO A 16 4.46 64.13 3.78
CA PRO A 16 5.90 63.84 3.77
C PRO A 16 6.34 62.73 4.74
N ARG A 17 5.57 62.49 5.81
CA ARG A 17 5.77 61.36 6.75
C ARG A 17 5.50 59.97 6.14
N VAL A 18 4.55 59.84 5.22
CA VAL A 18 4.23 58.57 4.57
C VAL A 18 5.31 58.21 3.57
N VAL A 19 5.79 59.20 2.80
CA VAL A 19 6.88 59.02 1.83
C VAL A 19 8.19 58.66 2.55
N SER A 20 8.50 59.28 3.68
CA SER A 20 9.70 58.95 4.46
C SER A 20 9.66 57.54 5.05
N VAL A 21 8.50 57.07 5.53
CA VAL A 21 8.35 55.70 6.06
C VAL A 21 8.43 54.67 4.93
N SER A 22 7.79 54.90 3.78
CA SER A 22 7.87 53.99 2.64
C SER A 22 9.29 53.88 2.07
N ILE A 23 10.04 54.98 2.04
CA ILE A 23 11.45 54.97 1.62
C ILE A 23 12.30 54.19 2.64
N LEU A 24 12.08 54.41 3.94
CA LEU A 24 12.81 53.69 4.99
C LEU A 24 12.54 52.18 4.93
N VAL A 25 11.29 51.77 4.75
CA VAL A 25 10.91 50.35 4.59
C VAL A 25 11.53 49.76 3.33
N ALA A 26 11.55 50.49 2.21
CA ALA A 26 12.19 50.03 0.98
C ALA A 26 13.72 49.89 1.13
N ILE A 27 14.38 50.82 1.85
CA ILE A 27 15.82 50.75 2.14
C ILE A 27 16.12 49.56 3.06
N ILE A 28 15.32 49.33 4.10
CA ILE A 28 15.47 48.17 4.99
C ILE A 28 15.27 46.87 4.21
N ALA A 29 14.26 46.80 3.33
CA ALA A 29 14.02 45.63 2.49
C ALA A 29 15.18 45.36 1.52
N LEU A 30 15.69 46.39 0.84
CA LEU A 30 16.86 46.29 -0.04
C LEU A 30 18.13 45.91 0.73
N TYR A 31 18.31 46.42 1.94
CA TYR A 31 19.42 46.09 2.82
C TYR A 31 19.37 44.63 3.29
N TYR A 32 18.19 44.13 3.66
CA TYR A 32 18.00 42.72 4.00
C TYR A 32 18.19 41.78 2.80
N GLU A 33 17.67 42.13 1.62
CA GLU A 33 17.92 41.40 0.37
C GLU A 33 19.42 41.36 0.04
N SER A 34 20.12 42.49 0.19
CA SER A 34 21.57 42.56 -0.05
C SER A 34 22.38 41.77 0.98
N ILE A 35 22.01 41.79 2.26
CA ILE A 35 22.64 40.95 3.30
C ILE A 35 22.41 39.47 3.01
N ILE A 36 21.19 39.08 2.60
CA ILE A 36 20.88 37.70 2.24
C ILE A 36 21.72 37.24 1.04
N SER A 37 21.88 38.08 0.01
CA SER A 37 22.69 37.77 -1.17
C SER A 37 24.21 37.71 -0.85
N ILE A 38 24.68 38.47 0.13
CA ILE A 38 26.07 38.41 0.64
C ILE A 38 26.30 37.19 1.55
N LEU A 39 25.28 36.74 2.28
CA LEU A 39 25.35 35.58 3.18
C LEU A 39 25.10 34.24 2.46
N GLU A 40 24.46 34.23 1.29
CA GLU A 40 24.27 33.04 0.44
C GLU A 40 25.55 32.23 0.16
N PRO A 41 26.71 32.84 -0.17
CA PRO A 41 27.96 32.09 -0.35
C PRO A 41 28.59 31.57 0.94
N ILE A 42 28.14 31.99 2.13
CA ILE A 42 28.71 31.57 3.43
C ILE A 42 28.06 30.27 3.95
N PHE A 43 26.85 29.95 3.49
CA PHE A 43 26.20 28.66 3.74
C PHE A 43 26.00 27.92 2.41
N PRO A 44 26.97 27.10 1.97
CA PRO A 44 26.78 26.31 0.75
C PRO A 44 25.49 25.48 0.89
N PRO A 45 24.69 25.34 -0.18
CA PRO A 45 23.52 24.48 -0.13
C PRO A 45 23.98 23.06 0.22
N VAL A 46 23.62 22.61 1.43
CA VAL A 46 23.92 21.26 1.90
C VAL A 46 23.01 20.31 1.14
N ASP A 47 23.61 19.42 0.35
CA ASP A 47 22.91 18.34 -0.33
C ASP A 47 22.19 17.45 0.69
N TRP A 48 20.89 17.70 0.88
CA TRP A 48 20.04 16.94 1.79
C TRP A 48 19.44 15.73 1.07
N PRO A 49 19.57 14.49 1.57
CA PRO A 49 19.26 13.28 0.80
C PRO A 49 17.74 12.97 0.70
N ILE A 50 16.85 13.96 0.71
CA ILE A 50 15.39 13.72 0.74
C ILE A 50 14.90 12.94 -0.48
N PHE A 51 15.27 13.35 -1.70
CA PHE A 51 14.87 12.62 -2.91
C PHE A 51 15.49 11.23 -2.98
N ARG A 52 16.77 11.08 -2.62
CA ARG A 52 17.43 9.77 -2.47
C ARG A 52 16.73 8.86 -1.46
N ASN A 53 16.33 9.38 -0.30
CA ASN A 53 15.61 8.60 0.72
C ASN A 53 14.22 8.18 0.24
N LEU A 54 13.50 9.08 -0.44
CA LEU A 54 12.25 8.73 -1.10
C LEU A 54 12.47 7.58 -2.08
N THR A 55 13.42 7.72 -3.01
CA THR A 55 13.63 6.68 -4.02
C THR A 55 14.09 5.36 -3.40
N ASN A 56 15.08 5.37 -2.49
CA ASN A 56 15.58 4.16 -1.85
C ASN A 56 14.47 3.36 -1.15
N THR A 57 13.64 4.04 -0.35
CA THR A 57 12.57 3.37 0.38
C THR A 57 11.44 2.93 -0.54
N THR A 58 11.14 3.69 -1.59
CA THR A 58 10.11 3.31 -2.56
C THR A 58 10.60 2.14 -3.45
N ASN A 59 11.87 2.10 -3.85
CA ASN A 59 12.46 1.02 -4.65
C ASN A 59 12.45 -0.30 -3.88
N LEU A 60 12.81 -0.25 -2.59
CA LEU A 60 12.76 -1.42 -1.72
C LEU A 60 11.32 -1.96 -1.69
N LEU A 61 10.33 -1.12 -1.39
CA LEU A 61 8.92 -1.51 -1.38
C LEU A 61 8.46 -2.05 -2.74
N SER A 62 8.81 -1.38 -3.84
CA SER A 62 8.47 -1.78 -5.21
C SER A 62 9.02 -3.16 -5.58
N ARG A 63 10.29 -3.42 -5.25
CA ARG A 63 10.90 -4.75 -5.43
C ARG A 63 10.13 -5.82 -4.67
N GLN A 64 9.81 -5.57 -3.40
CA GLN A 64 9.07 -6.55 -2.60
C GLN A 64 7.65 -6.79 -3.12
N LEU A 65 6.99 -5.74 -3.63
CA LEU A 65 5.69 -5.88 -4.31
C LEU A 65 5.81 -6.68 -5.61
N SER A 66 6.91 -6.55 -6.35
CA SER A 66 7.15 -7.31 -7.59
C SER A 66 7.40 -8.79 -7.36
N GLU A 67 7.94 -9.15 -6.19
CA GLU A 67 8.25 -10.51 -5.77
C GLU A 67 7.05 -11.22 -5.11
N LEU A 68 5.94 -10.50 -4.89
CA LEU A 68 4.75 -11.02 -4.23
C LEU A 68 4.12 -12.16 -5.02
N ASN A 69 4.18 -13.37 -4.46
CA ASN A 69 3.68 -14.59 -5.11
C ASN A 69 2.52 -15.18 -4.33
N ILE A 70 1.39 -14.46 -4.33
CA ILE A 70 0.12 -14.94 -3.76
C ILE A 70 -0.72 -15.50 -4.92
N PRO A 71 -1.36 -16.68 -4.74
CA PRO A 71 -2.26 -17.23 -5.75
C PRO A 71 -3.44 -16.30 -6.02
N ALA A 72 -4.02 -16.44 -7.21
CA ALA A 72 -5.24 -15.72 -7.57
C ALA A 72 -6.36 -15.98 -6.55
N SER A 73 -7.17 -14.97 -6.25
CA SER A 73 -8.30 -15.08 -5.32
C SER A 73 -9.30 -16.12 -5.79
N SER A 74 -9.46 -16.32 -7.10
CA SER A 74 -10.30 -17.35 -7.71
C SER A 74 -9.98 -18.75 -7.18
N VAL A 75 -8.69 -19.11 -7.10
CA VAL A 75 -8.24 -20.38 -6.53
C VAL A 75 -8.69 -20.49 -5.07
N ILE A 76 -8.58 -19.39 -4.31
CA ILE A 76 -9.00 -19.33 -2.90
C ILE A 76 -10.54 -19.38 -2.78
N ILE A 77 -11.29 -18.77 -3.70
CA ILE A 77 -12.75 -18.74 -3.62
C ILE A 77 -13.36 -20.11 -3.92
N GLU A 78 -12.73 -20.93 -4.78
CA GLU A 78 -13.19 -22.30 -5.06
C GLU A 78 -13.31 -23.17 -3.81
N TYR A 79 -12.50 -22.94 -2.76
CA TYR A 79 -12.64 -23.66 -1.47
C TYR A 79 -14.00 -23.48 -0.82
N ARG A 80 -14.65 -22.33 -1.03
CA ARG A 80 -16.01 -22.12 -0.52
C ARG A 80 -16.94 -23.19 -1.06
N VAL A 81 -16.86 -23.48 -2.36
CA VAL A 81 -17.73 -24.46 -3.02
C VAL A 81 -17.46 -25.85 -2.45
N THR A 82 -16.20 -26.26 -2.37
CA THR A 82 -15.82 -27.55 -1.80
C THR A 82 -16.25 -27.70 -0.34
N SER A 83 -16.03 -26.67 0.48
CA SER A 83 -16.37 -26.70 1.90
C SER A 83 -17.89 -26.74 2.12
N GLN A 84 -18.65 -25.97 1.33
CA GLN A 84 -20.12 -26.02 1.35
C GLN A 84 -20.65 -27.37 0.88
N TYR A 85 -20.09 -27.93 -0.19
CA TYR A 85 -20.47 -29.25 -0.68
C TYR A 85 -20.28 -30.34 0.39
N LEU A 86 -19.14 -30.34 1.09
CA LEU A 86 -18.90 -31.27 2.18
C LEU A 86 -19.87 -31.06 3.36
N ALA A 87 -20.20 -29.82 3.71
CA ALA A 87 -21.21 -29.54 4.74
C ALA A 87 -22.61 -30.03 4.33
N ASP A 88 -22.97 -29.87 3.06
CA ASP A 88 -24.24 -30.32 2.49
C ASP A 88 -24.38 -31.85 2.53
N ILE A 89 -23.30 -32.59 2.30
CA ILE A 89 -23.30 -34.07 2.44
C ILE A 89 -23.71 -34.46 3.86
N ILE A 90 -23.19 -33.75 4.88
CA ILE A 90 -23.43 -34.05 6.29
C ILE A 90 -24.88 -33.74 6.67
N THR A 91 -25.39 -32.58 6.25
CA THR A 91 -26.72 -32.10 6.65
C THR A 91 -27.86 -32.85 5.98
N ARG A 92 -27.73 -33.18 4.68
CA ARG A 92 -28.81 -33.82 3.90
C ARG A 92 -29.12 -35.26 4.30
N LYS A 93 -28.22 -35.91 5.04
CA LYS A 93 -28.34 -37.32 5.41
C LYS A 93 -28.82 -37.54 6.84
N GLU A 94 -29.09 -36.46 7.59
CA GLU A 94 -29.55 -36.51 9.00
C GLU A 94 -28.81 -37.60 9.80
N LEU A 95 -27.48 -37.66 9.62
CA LEU A 95 -26.67 -38.76 10.13
C LEU A 95 -26.78 -38.78 11.66
N PRO A 96 -27.09 -39.93 12.28
CA PRO A 96 -27.37 -40.05 13.73
C PRO A 96 -26.07 -40.07 14.54
N LEU A 97 -25.18 -39.12 14.28
CA LEU A 97 -23.91 -38.95 14.97
C LEU A 97 -23.90 -37.61 15.70
N ASP A 98 -23.57 -37.67 16.99
CA ASP A 98 -23.68 -36.55 17.94
C ASP A 98 -22.91 -35.26 17.53
N ASN A 99 -22.00 -35.34 16.56
CA ASN A 99 -21.14 -34.22 16.14
C ASN A 99 -21.41 -33.73 14.69
N SER A 100 -22.39 -34.29 13.98
CA SER A 100 -22.64 -33.97 12.55
C SER A 100 -22.94 -32.48 12.33
N ASN A 101 -23.82 -31.91 13.15
CA ASN A 101 -24.20 -30.49 13.08
C ASN A 101 -23.01 -29.56 13.33
N GLU A 102 -22.13 -29.89 14.28
CA GLU A 102 -20.96 -29.07 14.60
C GLU A 102 -19.95 -29.08 13.43
N ILE A 103 -19.73 -30.23 12.80
CA ILE A 103 -18.82 -30.36 11.67
C ILE A 103 -19.35 -29.66 10.43
N ALA A 104 -20.66 -29.76 10.16
CA ALA A 104 -21.29 -29.02 9.07
C ALA A 104 -21.19 -27.50 9.28
N GLN A 105 -21.44 -27.02 10.51
CA GLN A 105 -21.28 -25.60 10.85
C GLN A 105 -19.83 -25.13 10.69
N TYR A 106 -18.87 -25.93 11.14
CA TYR A 106 -17.44 -25.65 10.97
C TYR A 106 -17.09 -25.48 9.48
N LEU A 107 -17.51 -26.42 8.62
CA LEU A 107 -17.28 -26.35 7.18
C LEU A 107 -17.95 -25.11 6.56
N HIS A 108 -19.20 -24.79 6.92
CA HIS A 108 -19.83 -23.56 6.44
C HIS A 108 -19.06 -22.29 6.84
N GLN A 109 -18.55 -22.23 8.07
CA GLN A 109 -17.75 -21.10 8.54
C GLN A 109 -16.40 -21.03 7.84
N LEU A 110 -15.72 -22.16 7.66
CA LEU A 110 -14.48 -22.26 6.92
C LEU A 110 -14.65 -21.80 5.48
N GLY A 111 -15.71 -22.25 4.79
CA GLY A 111 -16.04 -21.81 3.43
C GLY A 111 -16.36 -20.32 3.33
N LYS A 112 -17.09 -19.75 4.31
CA LYS A 112 -17.36 -18.32 4.38
C LYS A 112 -16.08 -17.52 4.60
N GLN A 113 -15.25 -17.92 5.54
CA GLN A 113 -14.02 -17.20 5.85
C GLN A 113 -13.02 -17.27 4.70
N THR A 114 -12.95 -18.42 4.03
CA THR A 114 -12.11 -18.57 2.84
C THR A 114 -12.54 -17.63 1.71
N LEU A 115 -13.85 -17.42 1.51
CA LEU A 115 -14.36 -16.39 0.59
C LEU A 115 -13.91 -14.99 1.01
N ASN A 116 -14.05 -14.63 2.29
CA ASN A 116 -13.63 -13.31 2.79
C ASN A 116 -12.14 -13.06 2.53
N SER A 117 -11.27 -14.04 2.82
CA SER A 117 -9.84 -13.95 2.54
C SER A 117 -9.55 -13.81 1.04
N GLY A 118 -10.26 -14.57 0.19
CA GLY A 118 -10.15 -14.45 -1.26
C GLY A 118 -10.55 -13.05 -1.77
N GLU A 119 -11.68 -12.52 -1.31
CA GLU A 119 -12.13 -11.17 -1.65
C GLU A 119 -11.17 -10.08 -1.15
N ALA A 120 -10.56 -10.25 0.03
CA ALA A 120 -9.56 -9.32 0.54
C ALA A 120 -8.31 -9.31 -0.35
N ILE A 121 -7.83 -10.47 -0.82
CA ILE A 121 -6.73 -10.59 -1.78
C ILE A 121 -7.08 -9.90 -3.12
N GLU A 122 -8.32 -10.07 -3.61
CA GLU A 122 -8.82 -9.40 -4.82
C GLU A 122 -8.80 -7.87 -4.65
N ARG A 123 -9.33 -7.37 -3.52
CA ARG A 123 -9.30 -5.93 -3.17
C ARG A 123 -7.87 -5.39 -3.04
N MET A 124 -6.96 -6.19 -2.49
CA MET A 124 -5.54 -5.83 -2.35
C MET A 124 -4.87 -5.65 -3.72
N TYR A 125 -5.08 -6.55 -4.67
CA TYR A 125 -4.50 -6.45 -6.01
C TYR A 125 -5.11 -5.31 -6.83
N SER A 126 -6.45 -5.19 -6.86
CA SER A 126 -7.15 -4.12 -7.58
C SER A 126 -6.80 -2.72 -7.04
N THR A 127 -6.78 -2.56 -5.71
CA THR A 127 -6.36 -1.31 -5.07
C THR A 127 -4.87 -1.05 -5.29
N GLY A 128 -4.03 -2.07 -5.18
CA GLY A 128 -2.58 -1.96 -5.38
C GLY A 128 -2.21 -1.47 -6.77
N ASN A 129 -2.85 -2.00 -7.81
CA ASN A 129 -2.64 -1.51 -9.18
C ASN A 129 -2.93 -0.01 -9.31
N SER A 130 -4.05 0.44 -8.73
CA SER A 130 -4.45 1.85 -8.79
C SER A 130 -3.52 2.75 -7.97
N ALA A 131 -3.18 2.34 -6.75
CA ALA A 131 -2.29 3.06 -5.85
C ALA A 131 -0.87 3.20 -6.42
N ILE A 132 -0.32 2.14 -7.03
CA ILE A 132 1.01 2.17 -7.65
C ILE A 132 1.05 3.14 -8.84
N LYS A 133 -0.02 3.21 -9.63
CA LYS A 133 -0.13 4.21 -10.71
C LYS A 133 -0.19 5.62 -10.15
N GLU A 134 -0.99 5.84 -9.11
CA GLU A 134 -1.11 7.14 -8.46
C GLU A 134 0.22 7.61 -7.86
N LEU A 135 0.96 6.68 -7.24
CA LEU A 135 2.32 6.94 -6.77
C LEU A 135 3.24 7.38 -7.92
N GLY A 136 3.23 6.67 -9.05
CA GLY A 136 3.99 7.04 -10.24
C GLY A 136 3.62 8.42 -10.78
N MET A 137 2.34 8.80 -10.74
CA MET A 137 1.88 10.14 -11.14
C MET A 137 2.38 11.22 -10.19
N GLU A 138 2.30 11.02 -8.87
CA GLU A 138 2.79 11.98 -7.88
C GLU A 138 4.31 12.15 -7.96
N LEU A 139 5.07 11.08 -8.23
CA LEU A 139 6.50 11.19 -8.54
C LEU A 139 6.75 11.96 -9.84
N GLY A 140 5.94 11.75 -10.88
CA GLY A 140 6.01 12.52 -12.13
C GLY A 140 5.83 14.03 -11.88
N PHE A 141 4.84 14.41 -11.07
CA PHE A 141 4.62 15.81 -10.68
C PHE A 141 5.77 16.42 -9.87
N ILE A 142 6.53 15.60 -9.14
CA ILE A 142 7.75 16.04 -8.47
C ILE A 142 8.84 16.31 -9.50
N ILE A 143 9.07 15.36 -10.43
CA ILE A 143 10.06 15.48 -11.51
C ILE A 143 9.83 16.71 -12.38
N GLU A 144 8.59 16.95 -12.80
CA GLU A 144 8.22 18.12 -13.62
C GLU A 144 8.54 19.46 -12.93
N LYS A 145 8.66 19.48 -11.59
CA LYS A 145 8.86 20.69 -10.81
C LYS A 145 10.31 20.90 -10.34
N ILE A 146 11.11 19.84 -10.31
CA ILE A 146 12.53 19.92 -9.95
C ILE A 146 13.38 20.22 -11.19
N HIS A 147 14.39 21.08 -11.02
CA HIS A 147 15.41 21.31 -12.04
C HIS A 147 16.81 21.08 -11.47
N PRO A 148 17.75 20.57 -12.27
CA PRO A 148 19.15 20.46 -11.85
C PRO A 148 19.67 21.80 -11.37
N TYR A 149 20.41 21.78 -10.27
CA TYR A 149 21.02 22.97 -9.65
C TYR A 149 20.02 24.01 -9.12
N GLN A 150 18.73 23.67 -9.05
CA GLN A 150 17.73 24.54 -8.45
C GLN A 150 17.92 24.64 -6.94
N VAL A 151 17.94 25.88 -6.45
CA VAL A 151 17.80 26.17 -5.02
C VAL A 151 16.32 26.25 -4.68
N LEU A 152 15.89 25.51 -3.65
CA LEU A 152 14.49 25.44 -3.28
C LEU A 152 13.97 26.74 -2.64
N THR A 153 12.89 27.28 -3.22
CA THR A 153 12.12 28.40 -2.67
C THR A 153 11.08 27.91 -1.66
N ARG A 154 10.52 28.82 -0.85
CA ARG A 154 9.41 28.50 0.07
C ARG A 154 8.18 27.95 -0.66
N GLN A 155 7.92 28.41 -1.88
CA GLN A 155 6.81 27.90 -2.69
C GLN A 155 7.10 26.46 -3.13
N ASN A 156 8.34 26.16 -3.53
CA ASN A 156 8.75 24.81 -3.90
C ASN A 156 8.66 23.86 -2.70
N THR A 157 9.14 24.28 -1.53
CA THR A 157 9.08 23.42 -0.33
C THR A 157 7.64 23.15 0.10
N THR A 158 6.74 24.13 -0.01
CA THR A 158 5.30 23.94 0.25
C THR A 158 4.70 22.93 -0.74
N TYR A 159 4.97 23.10 -2.04
CA TYR A 159 4.54 22.18 -3.08
C TYR A 159 5.04 20.74 -2.84
N PHE A 160 6.33 20.55 -2.55
CA PHE A 160 6.87 19.22 -2.30
C PHE A 160 6.33 18.61 -1.01
N ALA A 161 6.12 19.40 0.05
CA ALA A 161 5.47 18.90 1.26
C ALA A 161 4.05 18.40 1.01
N GLU A 162 3.28 19.07 0.15
CA GLU A 162 1.95 18.61 -0.28
C GLU A 162 2.02 17.31 -1.08
N ARG A 163 2.95 17.21 -2.04
CA ARG A 163 3.16 15.98 -2.84
C ARG A 163 3.57 14.78 -1.98
N TYR A 164 4.49 14.97 -1.04
CA TYR A 164 4.85 13.94 -0.06
C TYR A 164 3.67 13.55 0.83
N GLY A 165 2.79 14.50 1.18
CA GLY A 165 1.54 14.21 1.89
C GLY A 165 0.62 13.27 1.09
N LYS A 166 0.49 13.50 -0.23
CA LYS A 166 -0.29 12.62 -1.11
C LYS A 166 0.35 11.23 -1.23
N ILE A 167 1.66 11.16 -1.44
CA ILE A 167 2.41 9.90 -1.46
C ILE A 167 2.20 9.11 -0.16
N LEU A 168 2.32 9.77 1.00
CA LEU A 168 2.06 9.15 2.30
C LEU A 168 0.65 8.58 2.42
N ASN A 169 -0.37 9.29 1.91
CA ASN A 169 -1.75 8.80 1.91
C ASN A 169 -1.91 7.57 1.01
N ILE A 170 -1.33 7.58 -0.20
CA ILE A 170 -1.35 6.44 -1.13
C ILE A 170 -0.71 5.21 -0.49
N ILE A 171 0.48 5.35 0.10
CA ILE A 171 1.19 4.27 0.78
C ILE A 171 0.42 3.76 2.00
N THR A 172 -0.24 4.66 2.75
CA THR A 172 -1.06 4.28 3.91
C THR A 172 -2.29 3.48 3.48
N ASN A 173 -3.01 3.94 2.45
CA ASN A 173 -4.16 3.23 1.90
C ASN A 173 -3.77 1.83 1.39
N LEU A 174 -2.62 1.72 0.72
CA LEU A 174 -2.12 0.44 0.24
C LEU A 174 -1.79 -0.49 1.42
N ARG A 175 -1.06 0.00 2.42
CA ARG A 175 -0.77 -0.73 3.66
C ARG A 175 -2.03 -1.26 4.34
N ASP A 176 -3.08 -0.44 4.40
CA ASP A 176 -4.31 -0.83 5.08
C ASP A 176 -5.04 -1.97 4.36
N ARG A 177 -4.95 -2.04 3.02
CA ARG A 177 -5.45 -3.21 2.26
C ARG A 177 -4.64 -4.48 2.51
N PHE A 178 -3.32 -4.36 2.62
CA PHE A 178 -2.49 -5.51 3.03
C PHE A 178 -2.83 -5.96 4.46
N LYS A 179 -3.15 -5.03 5.35
CA LYS A 179 -3.52 -5.35 6.73
C LYS A 179 -4.88 -6.04 6.80
N GLU A 180 -5.88 -5.55 6.06
CA GLU A 180 -7.17 -6.22 5.91
C GLU A 180 -6.99 -7.67 5.44
N THR A 181 -6.14 -7.91 4.44
CA THR A 181 -5.83 -9.26 3.96
C THR A 181 -5.14 -10.13 5.02
N GLU A 182 -4.16 -9.59 5.76
CA GLU A 182 -3.54 -10.31 6.89
C GLU A 182 -4.59 -10.73 7.92
N ASP A 183 -5.47 -9.82 8.33
CA ASP A 183 -6.48 -10.06 9.35
C ASP A 183 -7.46 -11.17 8.92
N GLU A 184 -7.90 -11.16 7.66
CA GLU A 184 -8.77 -12.21 7.13
C GLU A 184 -8.06 -13.57 7.02
N LEU A 185 -6.76 -13.60 6.75
CA LEU A 185 -5.96 -14.83 6.71
C LEU A 185 -5.65 -15.36 8.11
N ASP A 186 -5.46 -14.49 9.10
CA ASP A 186 -5.30 -14.88 10.50
C ASP A 186 -6.58 -15.51 11.06
N GLU A 187 -7.73 -14.94 10.72
CA GLU A 187 -9.03 -15.52 11.04
C GLU A 187 -9.21 -16.90 10.38
N LEU A 188 -8.89 -17.01 9.08
CA LEU A 188 -8.93 -18.28 8.35
C LEU A 188 -8.02 -19.34 8.99
N HIS A 189 -6.79 -18.98 9.34
CA HIS A 189 -5.84 -19.87 9.99
C HIS A 189 -6.32 -20.30 11.38
N THR A 190 -6.91 -19.39 12.15
CA THR A 190 -7.48 -19.66 13.47
C THR A 190 -8.65 -20.64 13.39
N LEU A 191 -9.56 -20.46 12.42
CA LEU A 191 -10.66 -21.38 12.19
C LEU A 191 -10.14 -22.76 11.79
N TYR A 192 -9.23 -22.83 10.83
CA TYR A 192 -8.69 -24.10 10.34
C TYR A 192 -8.04 -24.96 11.42
N ASN A 193 -7.33 -24.33 12.36
CA ASN A 193 -6.71 -25.02 13.49
C ASN A 193 -7.73 -25.47 14.55
N GLY A 194 -9.03 -25.20 14.36
CA GLY A 194 -10.09 -25.60 15.27
C GLY A 194 -10.17 -24.78 16.56
N THR A 195 -9.37 -23.72 16.70
CA THR A 195 -9.18 -22.99 17.98
C THR A 195 -10.48 -22.35 18.51
N ARG A 196 -11.51 -22.18 17.68
CA ARG A 196 -12.81 -21.58 18.03
C ARG A 196 -13.98 -22.58 18.10
N HIS A 197 -13.74 -23.86 17.84
CA HIS A 197 -14.75 -24.91 17.81
C HIS A 197 -14.46 -26.00 18.85
N ARG A 198 -15.42 -26.89 19.15
CA ARG A 198 -15.13 -28.09 19.95
C ARG A 198 -14.37 -29.15 19.13
N LEU A 199 -13.93 -28.79 17.93
CA LEU A 199 -13.03 -29.56 17.08
C LEU A 199 -11.58 -29.28 17.48
N ALA A 200 -11.07 -30.05 18.44
CA ALA A 200 -9.73 -29.88 18.99
C ALA A 200 -8.61 -29.92 17.94
N ASN A 201 -8.83 -30.58 16.79
CA ASN A 201 -7.87 -30.70 15.70
C ASN A 201 -8.38 -30.11 14.35
N GLY A 202 -9.45 -29.30 14.38
CA GLY A 202 -9.95 -28.59 13.20
C GLY A 202 -10.26 -29.50 12.01
N ILE A 203 -9.61 -29.29 10.86
CA ILE A 203 -9.85 -30.09 9.64
C ILE A 203 -9.59 -31.60 9.82
N ASN A 204 -8.69 -31.99 10.74
CA ASN A 204 -8.39 -33.40 10.95
C ASN A 204 -9.58 -34.12 11.61
N ASP A 205 -10.34 -33.43 12.46
CA ASP A 205 -11.57 -33.98 13.04
C ASP A 205 -12.66 -34.17 11.95
N VAL A 206 -12.67 -33.31 10.93
CA VAL A 206 -13.53 -33.47 9.75
C VAL A 206 -13.15 -34.70 8.95
N GLU A 207 -11.86 -34.94 8.71
CA GLU A 207 -11.38 -36.12 8.00
C GLU A 207 -11.75 -37.41 8.72
N ILE A 208 -11.48 -37.49 10.03
CA ILE A 208 -11.86 -38.63 10.89
C ILE A 208 -13.38 -38.86 10.85
N PHE A 209 -14.17 -37.77 10.83
CA PHE A 209 -15.61 -37.89 10.72
C PHE A 209 -16.04 -38.48 9.37
N PHE A 210 -15.48 -38.01 8.25
CA PHE A 210 -15.77 -38.58 6.92
C PHE A 210 -15.35 -40.04 6.81
N GLU A 211 -14.22 -40.45 7.39
CA GLU A 211 -13.81 -41.86 7.49
C GLU A 211 -14.86 -42.69 8.24
N LYS A 212 -15.36 -42.19 9.37
CA LYS A 212 -16.37 -42.88 10.19
C LYS A 212 -17.69 -43.07 9.45
N ILE A 213 -18.12 -42.10 8.65
CA ILE A 213 -19.39 -42.15 7.91
C ILE A 213 -19.26 -42.75 6.51
N THR A 214 -18.03 -43.06 6.06
CA THR A 214 -17.77 -43.65 4.75
C THR A 214 -18.64 -44.88 4.47
N PRO A 215 -18.82 -45.85 5.38
CA PRO A 215 -19.66 -47.02 5.12
C PRO A 215 -21.12 -46.67 4.78
N VAL A 216 -21.63 -45.56 5.33
CA VAL A 216 -23.01 -45.09 5.10
C VAL A 216 -23.09 -44.23 3.83
N LEU A 217 -22.05 -43.44 3.54
CA LEU A 217 -22.04 -42.53 2.40
C LEU A 217 -21.70 -43.21 1.07
N ASN A 218 -20.99 -44.34 1.09
CA ASN A 218 -20.48 -45.01 -0.12
C ASN A 218 -21.61 -45.51 -1.06
N GLU A 219 -22.84 -45.62 -0.57
CA GLU A 219 -24.03 -45.94 -1.38
C GLU A 219 -24.58 -44.74 -2.16
N TYR A 220 -24.20 -43.51 -1.79
CA TYR A 220 -24.80 -42.27 -2.30
C TYR A 220 -23.80 -41.32 -2.97
N TYR A 221 -22.51 -41.43 -2.63
CA TYR A 221 -21.47 -40.52 -3.07
C TYR A 221 -20.23 -41.27 -3.53
N ASP A 222 -19.52 -40.70 -4.50
CA ASP A 222 -18.17 -41.13 -4.85
C ASP A 222 -17.22 -40.73 -3.72
N MET A 223 -16.85 -41.70 -2.88
CA MET A 223 -15.97 -41.47 -1.74
C MET A 223 -14.54 -41.11 -2.15
N GLU A 224 -14.09 -41.49 -3.35
CA GLU A 224 -12.81 -41.03 -3.88
C GLU A 224 -12.87 -39.53 -4.21
N GLN A 225 -14.01 -39.04 -4.72
CA GLN A 225 -14.22 -37.60 -4.91
C GLN A 225 -14.23 -36.85 -3.57
N VAL A 226 -14.97 -37.34 -2.57
CA VAL A 226 -15.02 -36.73 -1.23
C VAL A 226 -13.61 -36.66 -0.61
N LYS A 227 -12.81 -37.71 -0.76
CA LYS A 227 -11.42 -37.73 -0.29
C LYS A 227 -10.53 -36.73 -1.06
N ARG A 228 -10.69 -36.62 -2.38
CA ARG A 228 -10.01 -35.59 -3.19
C ARG A 228 -10.37 -34.18 -2.73
N ASP A 229 -11.64 -33.93 -2.43
CA ASP A 229 -12.16 -32.65 -1.96
C ASP A 229 -11.63 -32.27 -0.58
N LEU A 230 -11.59 -33.22 0.37
CA LEU A 230 -10.93 -33.02 1.67
C LEU A 230 -9.43 -32.73 1.51
N GLY A 231 -8.73 -33.50 0.68
CA GLY A 231 -7.32 -33.27 0.38
C GLY A 231 -7.07 -31.91 -0.29
N TYR A 232 -8.01 -31.43 -1.12
CA TYR A 232 -7.98 -30.09 -1.68
C TYR A 232 -8.06 -29.01 -0.60
N LEU A 233 -8.99 -29.11 0.35
CA LEU A 233 -9.10 -28.16 1.48
C LEU A 233 -7.78 -28.06 2.27
N LYS A 234 -7.16 -29.20 2.61
CA LYS A 234 -5.91 -29.24 3.40
C LYS A 234 -4.76 -28.53 2.68
N ARG A 235 -4.55 -28.84 1.39
CA ARG A 235 -3.45 -28.29 0.60
C ARG A 235 -3.43 -26.77 0.50
N ILE A 236 -4.57 -26.09 0.64
CA ILE A 236 -4.58 -24.63 0.58
C ILE A 236 -4.39 -23.99 1.92
N MET A 237 -4.93 -24.62 2.94
CA MET A 237 -4.67 -24.19 4.30
C MET A 237 -3.18 -24.32 4.63
N GLU A 238 -2.47 -25.29 4.05
CA GLU A 238 -1.00 -25.39 4.08
C GLU A 238 -0.29 -24.15 3.49
N LYS A 239 -0.91 -23.45 2.53
CA LYS A 239 -0.32 -22.25 1.90
C LYS A 239 -0.58 -20.96 2.67
N VAL A 240 -1.62 -20.92 3.50
CA VAL A 240 -2.03 -19.71 4.25
C VAL A 240 -0.89 -19.13 5.11
N PRO A 241 -0.12 -19.92 5.88
CA PRO A 241 1.00 -19.40 6.66
C PRO A 241 2.08 -18.70 5.82
N ASP A 242 2.39 -19.24 4.65
CA ASP A 242 3.41 -18.67 3.75
C ASP A 242 2.92 -17.37 3.11
N ILE A 243 1.65 -17.31 2.70
CA ILE A 243 1.01 -16.09 2.19
C ILE A 243 1.03 -15.01 3.28
N ARG A 244 0.61 -15.36 4.50
CA ARG A 244 0.65 -14.45 5.65
C ARG A 244 2.06 -13.93 5.91
N LYS A 245 3.07 -14.80 5.89
CA LYS A 245 4.47 -14.39 6.10
C LYS A 245 4.92 -13.35 5.07
N GLN A 246 4.55 -13.52 3.79
CA GLN A 246 4.86 -12.55 2.73
C GLN A 246 4.16 -11.20 2.97
N ILE A 247 2.88 -11.22 3.35
CA ILE A 247 2.11 -10.01 3.67
C ILE A 247 2.70 -9.29 4.88
N ASN A 248 3.06 -10.01 5.94
CA ASN A 248 3.60 -9.42 7.17
C ASN A 248 4.94 -8.75 6.92
N TYR A 249 5.76 -9.36 6.07
CA TYR A 249 7.00 -8.75 5.63
C TYR A 249 6.73 -7.44 4.86
N LEU A 250 5.81 -7.44 3.90
CA LEU A 250 5.41 -6.21 3.18
C LEU A 250 4.83 -5.13 4.11
N LEU A 251 4.04 -5.51 5.12
CA LEU A 251 3.51 -4.57 6.12
C LEU A 251 4.63 -3.87 6.91
N SER A 252 5.72 -4.58 7.21
CA SER A 252 6.91 -3.98 7.81
C SER A 252 7.54 -2.95 6.87
N GLU A 253 7.73 -3.30 5.59
CA GLU A 253 8.29 -2.39 4.59
C GLU A 253 7.41 -1.14 4.37
N PHE A 254 6.08 -1.31 4.33
CA PHE A 254 5.14 -0.19 4.30
C PHE A 254 5.33 0.75 5.49
N ASN A 255 5.49 0.21 6.70
CA ASN A 255 5.69 1.02 7.90
C ASN A 255 7.01 1.78 7.85
N GLN A 256 8.10 1.15 7.40
CA GLN A 256 9.39 1.82 7.22
C GLN A 256 9.30 2.95 6.21
N HIS A 257 8.65 2.72 5.06
CA HIS A 257 8.48 3.73 4.04
C HIS A 257 7.61 4.90 4.54
N ARG A 258 6.52 4.63 5.27
CA ARG A 258 5.69 5.66 5.90
C ARG A 258 6.48 6.52 6.88
N LEU A 259 7.31 5.92 7.73
CA LEU A 259 8.17 6.66 8.66
C LEU A 259 9.15 7.57 7.91
N ALA A 260 9.77 7.08 6.83
CA ALA A 260 10.65 7.87 5.98
C ALA A 260 9.91 9.06 5.33
N LEU A 261 8.69 8.85 4.84
CA LEU A 261 7.85 9.90 4.26
C LEU A 261 7.42 10.95 5.29
N ILE A 262 7.03 10.53 6.50
CA ILE A 262 6.68 11.44 7.61
C ILE A 262 7.89 12.30 7.97
N TRP A 263 9.07 11.68 8.10
CA TRP A 263 10.31 12.40 8.36
C TRP A 263 10.64 13.39 7.24
N CYS A 264 10.63 12.96 5.97
CA CYS A 264 10.87 13.84 4.82
C CYS A 264 9.88 15.01 4.77
N ARG A 265 8.61 14.74 5.07
CA ARG A 265 7.55 15.75 5.13
C ARG A 265 7.84 16.82 6.17
N GLY A 266 8.31 16.43 7.36
CA GLY A 266 8.69 17.34 8.44
C GLY A 266 9.91 18.20 8.11
N GLU A 267 10.85 17.66 7.34
CA GLU A 267 12.10 18.34 7.01
C GLU A 267 11.96 19.42 5.92
N TRP A 268 10.93 19.38 5.07
CA TRP A 268 10.74 20.38 3.99
C TRP A 268 10.75 21.83 4.46
N GLY A 269 10.22 22.11 5.66
CA GLY A 269 10.24 23.45 6.25
C GLY A 269 11.63 23.98 6.56
N ARG A 270 12.62 23.08 6.74
CA ARG A 270 14.01 23.39 7.07
C ARG A 270 14.92 23.49 5.85
N LEU A 271 14.44 23.09 4.67
CA LEU A 271 15.22 23.04 3.43
C LEU A 271 15.19 24.29 2.56
N TRP A 272 14.43 25.31 2.96
CA TRP A 272 14.39 26.58 2.22
C TRP A 272 15.81 27.16 2.09
N ARG A 273 16.24 27.42 0.85
CA ARG A 273 17.59 27.89 0.47
C ARG A 273 18.76 26.94 0.80
N ARG A 274 18.50 25.70 1.24
CA ARG A 274 19.56 24.77 1.67
C ARG A 274 19.77 23.57 0.76
N LYS A 275 18.77 23.11 0.02
CA LYS A 275 18.91 21.93 -0.86
C LYS A 275 19.13 22.34 -2.31
N LEU A 276 20.16 21.73 -2.91
CA LEU A 276 20.42 21.69 -4.35
C LEU A 276 19.92 20.34 -4.89
N VAL A 277 19.08 20.34 -5.92
CA VAL A 277 18.68 19.10 -6.61
C VAL A 277 19.77 18.70 -7.60
N SER A 278 20.25 17.45 -7.52
CA SER A 278 21.23 16.91 -8.45
C SER A 278 20.57 16.29 -9.69
N PHE A 279 21.33 16.10 -10.77
CA PHE A 279 20.87 15.30 -11.91
C PHE A 279 20.57 13.85 -11.51
N GLU A 280 21.40 13.28 -10.63
CA GLU A 280 21.23 11.93 -10.10
C GLU A 280 19.90 11.78 -9.35
N ASP A 281 19.46 12.79 -8.59
CA ASP A 281 18.16 12.79 -7.92
C ASP A 281 17.01 12.64 -8.94
N ILE A 282 17.12 13.30 -10.11
CA ILE A 282 16.10 13.26 -11.18
C ILE A 282 16.11 11.91 -11.88
N GLU A 283 17.27 11.46 -12.35
CA GLU A 283 17.43 10.17 -13.05
C GLU A 283 16.94 9.00 -12.18
N THR A 284 17.29 9.02 -10.90
CA THR A 284 16.86 8.00 -9.93
C THR A 284 15.34 7.98 -9.77
N LEU A 285 14.67 9.14 -9.75
CA LEU A 285 13.21 9.22 -9.73
C LEU A 285 12.57 8.74 -11.04
N GLU A 286 13.17 9.03 -12.20
CA GLU A 286 12.67 8.57 -13.50
C GLU A 286 12.73 7.05 -13.63
N ILE A 287 13.85 6.43 -13.25
CA ILE A 287 14.02 4.98 -13.19
C ILE A 287 12.93 4.37 -12.31
N MET A 288 12.70 4.96 -11.13
CA MET A 288 11.69 4.48 -10.21
C MET A 288 10.27 4.53 -10.79
N ILE A 289 9.91 5.59 -11.51
CA ILE A 289 8.60 5.63 -12.19
C ILE A 289 8.44 4.48 -13.19
N GLN A 290 9.50 4.06 -13.87
CA GLN A 290 9.45 2.90 -14.79
C GLN A 290 9.31 1.57 -14.04
N GLU A 291 9.97 1.43 -12.89
CA GLU A 291 9.81 0.27 -12.01
C GLU A 291 8.37 0.16 -11.51
N LEU A 292 7.79 1.25 -11.00
CA LEU A 292 6.39 1.28 -10.54
C LEU A 292 5.40 0.91 -11.67
N LYS A 293 5.64 1.37 -12.90
CA LYS A 293 4.82 0.95 -14.05
C LYS A 293 4.90 -0.55 -14.28
N SER A 294 6.06 -1.17 -14.07
CA SER A 294 6.25 -2.62 -14.19
C SER A 294 5.52 -3.37 -13.08
N VAL A 295 5.61 -2.91 -11.82
CA VAL A 295 4.87 -3.51 -10.70
C VAL A 295 3.35 -3.36 -10.88
N SER A 296 2.88 -2.21 -11.35
CA SER A 296 1.46 -2.00 -11.67
C SER A 296 0.95 -3.01 -12.70
N LYS A 297 1.77 -3.38 -13.71
CA LYS A 297 1.40 -4.42 -14.69
C LYS A 297 1.28 -5.80 -14.02
N ILE A 298 2.18 -6.14 -13.09
CA ILE A 298 2.10 -7.39 -12.32
C ILE A 298 0.78 -7.44 -11.54
N PHE A 299 0.46 -6.39 -10.80
CA PHE A 299 -0.79 -6.29 -10.04
C PHE A 299 -2.03 -6.35 -10.93
N LYS A 300 -2.01 -5.66 -12.08
CA LYS A 300 -3.09 -5.73 -13.07
C LYS A 300 -3.28 -7.16 -13.60
N LYS A 301 -2.19 -7.88 -13.90
CA LYS A 301 -2.28 -9.26 -14.38
C LYS A 301 -2.90 -10.16 -13.32
N LYS A 302 -2.48 -10.02 -12.06
CA LYS A 302 -3.04 -10.77 -10.92
C LYS A 302 -4.52 -10.47 -10.70
N ASP A 303 -4.92 -9.22 -10.85
CA ASP A 303 -6.32 -8.81 -10.79
C ASP A 303 -7.15 -9.44 -11.92
N GLN A 304 -6.61 -9.52 -13.14
CA GLN A 304 -7.27 -10.18 -14.28
C GLN A 304 -7.38 -11.70 -14.12
N GLU A 305 -6.34 -12.36 -13.61
CA GLU A 305 -6.34 -13.79 -13.25
C GLU A 305 -7.46 -14.13 -12.24
N ASN A 306 -7.92 -13.15 -11.44
CA ASN A 306 -9.05 -13.32 -10.53
C ASN A 306 -10.43 -13.25 -11.22
N VAL A 307 -10.55 -12.50 -12.31
CA VAL A 307 -11.82 -12.24 -13.02
C VAL A 307 -12.15 -13.35 -14.02
N GLU A 308 -11.17 -13.90 -14.73
CA GLU A 308 -11.38 -14.87 -15.82
C GLU A 308 -11.94 -16.22 -15.37
N ILE A 309 -11.86 -16.57 -14.08
CA ILE A 309 -12.43 -17.83 -13.54
C ILE A 309 -13.91 -17.67 -13.14
N ARG A 310 -14.46 -16.44 -13.13
CA ARG A 310 -15.88 -16.18 -12.84
C ARG A 310 -16.82 -16.27 -14.06
N ILE A 311 -16.29 -16.45 -15.27
CA ILE A 311 -17.04 -16.53 -16.56
C ILE A 311 -17.04 -17.96 -17.07
#